data_AF-A0A355Z0L5-F1
#
_entry.id   AF-A0A355Z0L5-F1
#
_cell.length_a   1.000
_cell.length_b   1.000
_cell.length_c   1.000
_cell.angle_alpha   90.00
_cell.angle_beta   90.00
_cell.angle_gamma   90.00
#
_symmetry.space_group_name_H-M   'P 1'
#
loop_
_entity.id
_entity.type
_entity.pdbx_description
1 polymer ?
#
loop_
_entity_poly.entity_id
_entity_poly.type
_entity_poly.pdbx_seq_one_letter_code
_entity_poly.pdbx_strand_id
1 'polypeptide(L)' 'MYLSVQLSYYPLADDFKPVVKEVVKRLEATGLEVHPNRMSTQVFGEFDEVMAAL' A
#
# COMPACT_ATOMS: atom_id res chain seq x y z
N MET A 1 14.49 7.24 9.47
CA MET A 1 15.09 7.12 8.13
C MET A 1 13.95 7.20 7.13
N TYR A 2 13.94 8.22 6.28
CA TYR A 2 12.91 8.36 5.26
C TYR A 2 13.15 7.40 4.09
N LEU A 3 12.10 6.72 3.63
CA LEU A 3 12.20 5.74 2.56
C LEU A 3 10.95 5.72 1.67
N SER A 4 11.09 4.99 0.57
CA SER A 4 10.00 4.65 -0.33
C SER A 4 9.92 3.14 -0.52
N VAL A 5 8.73 2.57 -0.48
CA VAL A 5 8.47 1.16 -0.82
C VAL A 5 7.47 1.06 -1.96
N GLN A 6 7.59 -0.02 -2.73
CA GLN A 6 6.62 -0.38 -3.76
C GLN A 6 5.98 -1.72 -3.38
N LEU A 7 4.68 -1.72 -3.18
CA LEU A 7 3.88 -2.88 -2.79
C LEU A 7 3.06 -3.39 -3.99
N SER A 8 3.18 -4.68 -4.28
CA SER A 8 2.31 -5.40 -5.20
C SER A 8 1.62 -6.53 -4.45
N TYR A 9 0.29 -6.46 -4.36
CA TYR A 9 -0.53 -7.42 -3.64
C TYR A 9 -1.25 -8.35 -4.62
N TYR A 10 -1.09 -9.66 -4.44
CA TYR A 10 -1.64 -10.70 -5.32
C TYR A 10 -2.60 -11.60 -4.53
N PRO A 11 -3.88 -11.20 -4.37
CA PRO A 11 -4.87 -12.07 -3.76
C PRO A 11 -5.05 -13.34 -4.59
N LEU A 12 -4.98 -14.49 -3.96
CA LEU A 12 -5.26 -15.79 -4.58
C LEU A 12 -6.79 -16.03 -4.65
N ALA A 13 -7.51 -15.08 -5.25
CA ALA A 13 -8.97 -15.08 -5.37
C ALA A 13 -9.38 -14.59 -6.76
N ASP A 14 -10.47 -15.16 -7.30
CA ASP A 14 -10.96 -14.81 -8.64
C ASP A 14 -11.40 -13.34 -8.75
N ASP A 15 -12.13 -12.84 -7.74
CA ASP A 15 -12.48 -11.42 -7.61
C ASP A 15 -11.52 -10.69 -6.67
N PHE A 16 -10.27 -10.53 -7.11
CA PHE A 16 -9.21 -9.91 -6.33
C PHE A 16 -9.34 -8.38 -6.21
N LYS A 17 -10.07 -7.72 -7.12
CA LYS A 17 -10.11 -6.25 -7.23
C LYS A 17 -10.64 -5.56 -5.97
N PRO A 18 -11.73 -6.02 -5.33
CA PRO A 18 -12.23 -5.40 -4.10
C PRO A 18 -11.19 -5.46 -2.98
N VAL A 19 -10.50 -6.60 -2.84
CA VAL A 19 -9.49 -6.81 -1.79
C VAL A 19 -8.29 -5.88 -1.99
N VAL A 20 -7.79 -5.75 -3.22
CA VAL A 20 -6.70 -4.80 -3.52
C VAL A 20 -7.12 -3.36 -3.21
N LYS A 21 -8.33 -2.95 -3.59
CA LYS A 21 -8.85 -1.62 -3.29
C LYS A 21 -8.99 -1.36 -1.79
N GLU A 22 -9.36 -2.37 -1.02
CA GLU A 22 -9.46 -2.26 0.44
C GLU A 22 -8.08 -2.05 1.08
N VAL A 23 -7.06 -2.78 0.63
CA VAL A 23 -5.67 -2.59 1.10
C VAL A 23 -5.19 -1.17 0.81
N VAL A 24 -5.38 -0.67 -0.42
CA VAL A 24 -5.01 0.71 -0.78
C VAL A 24 -5.72 1.74 0.12
N LYS A 25 -7.03 1.59 0.35
CA LYS A 25 -7.78 2.49 1.24
C LYS A 25 -7.26 2.47 2.68
N ARG A 26 -6.85 1.31 3.19
CA ARG A 26 -6.27 1.19 4.54
C ARG A 26 -4.93 1.92 4.60
N LEU A 27 -4.10 1.79 3.57
CA LEU A 27 -2.84 2.53 3.45
C LEU A 27 -3.06 4.04 3.37
N GLU A 28 -4.04 4.51 2.58
CA GLU A 28 -4.38 5.93 2.49
C GLU A 28 -4.88 6.50 3.84
N ALA A 29 -5.45 5.66 4.71
CA ALA A 29 -5.93 6.06 6.03
C ALA A 29 -4.83 6.17 7.10
N THR A 30 -3.59 5.76 6.81
CA THR A 30 -2.47 5.83 7.78
C THR A 30 -1.87 7.23 7.92
N GLY A 31 -2.15 8.13 6.97
CA GLY A 31 -1.52 9.45 6.88
C GLY A 31 -0.16 9.46 6.16
N LEU A 32 0.32 8.30 5.69
CA LEU A 32 1.48 8.18 4.81
C LEU A 32 1.19 8.73 3.42
N GLU A 33 2.23 9.11 2.68
CA GLU A 33 2.09 9.49 1.28
C GLU A 33 1.97 8.22 0.43
N VAL A 34 0.77 8.01 -0.16
CA VAL A 34 0.42 6.78 -0.89
C VAL A 34 0.04 7.12 -2.34
N HIS A 35 0.70 6.47 -3.29
CA HIS A 35 0.47 6.63 -4.73
C HIS A 35 0.11 5.29 -5.38
N PRO A 36 -1.18 4.94 -5.48
CA PRO A 36 -1.62 3.75 -6.18
C PRO A 36 -1.54 3.95 -7.70
N ASN A 37 -1.13 2.92 -8.42
CA ASN A 37 -1.16 2.87 -9.88
C ASN A 37 -1.73 1.52 -10.37
N ARG A 38 -1.74 1.29 -11.69
CA ARG A 38 -2.33 0.07 -12.27
C ARG A 38 -1.58 -1.22 -11.94
N MET A 39 -0.30 -1.12 -11.57
CA MET A 39 0.61 -2.25 -11.35
C MET A 39 0.94 -2.45 -9.86
N SER A 40 1.06 -1.37 -9.09
CA SER A 40 1.54 -1.38 -7.71
C SER A 40 1.06 -0.16 -6.92
N THR A 41 1.34 -0.14 -5.63
CA THR A 41 1.14 1.01 -4.75
C THR A 41 2.49 1.46 -4.20
N GLN A 42 2.82 2.73 -4.34
CA GLN A 42 4.03 3.32 -3.74
C GLN A 42 3.67 3.98 -2.42
N VAL A 43 4.50 3.80 -1.38
CA VAL A 43 4.30 4.40 -0.05
C VAL A 43 5.59 5.07 0.40
N PHE A 44 5.49 6.28 0.94
CA PHE A 44 6.62 7.10 1.39
C PHE A 44 6.40 7.54 2.84
N GLY A 45 7.47 7.55 3.62
CA GLY A 45 7.43 7.96 5.03
C GLY A 45 8.67 7.56 5.82
N GLU A 46 8.61 7.76 7.14
CA GLU A 46 9.64 7.25 8.05
C GLU A 46 9.59 5.73 8.13
N PHE A 47 10.76 5.08 8.19
CA PHE A 47 10.91 3.63 8.21
C PHE A 47 9.95 2.93 9.19
N ASP A 48 9.88 3.40 10.44
CA ASP A 48 9.06 2.78 11.47
C ASP A 48 7.55 2.91 11.16
N GLU A 49 7.13 4.05 10.60
CA GLU A 49 5.74 4.29 10.21
C GLU A 49 5.32 3.45 9.00
N VAL A 50 6.19 3.38 7.98
CA VAL A 50 5.94 2.58 6.78
C VAL A 50 5.92 1.09 7.13
N MET A 51 6.83 0.61 7.97
CA MET A 51 6.87 -0.80 8.38
C MET A 51 5.70 -1.19 9.30
N ALA A 52 5.16 -0.25 10.10
CA ALA A 52 3.97 -0.49 10.90
C ALA A 52 2.67 -0.53 10.09
N ALA A 53 2.66 0.09 8.90
CA ALA A 53 1.50 0.17 8.01
C ALA A 53 1.36 -1.04 7.06
N LEU A 54 2.42 -1.83 6.87
CA LEU A 54 2.49 -2.99 5.97
C LEU A 54 2.27 -4.31 6.70
#